data_AF-A0A2T0B6V8-F1
#
_entry.id   AF-A0A2T0B6V8-F1
#
_cell.length_a   1.000
_cell.length_b   1.000
_cell.length_c   1.000
_cell.angle_alpha   90.00
_cell.angle_beta   90.00
_cell.angle_gamma   90.00
#
_symmetry.space_group_name_H-M   'P 1'
#
loop_
_entity.id
_entity.type
_entity.pdbx_description
1 polymer ?
#
loop_
_entity_poly.entity_id
_entity_poly.type
_entity_poly.pdbx_seq_one_letter_code
_entity_poly.pdbx_strand_id
1 'polypeptide(L)' 'MDDKEKLNQELQWVKYRMHILDIMEKKLLLMRNMAQETKIPGHNEAEIEELNRKINNLAGQVKALDDESKKIDGV' A
#
# COMPACT_ATOMS: atom_id res chain seq x y z
N MET A 1 2.32 29.16 -15.95
CA MET A 1 2.07 28.73 -14.56
C MET A 1 2.99 29.52 -13.67
N ASP A 2 2.42 30.29 -12.76
CA ASP A 2 3.15 31.10 -11.79
C ASP A 2 3.86 30.20 -10.76
N ASP A 3 4.93 30.67 -10.13
CA ASP A 3 5.72 29.90 -9.16
C ASP A 3 4.88 29.49 -7.96
N LYS A 4 3.93 30.36 -7.56
CA LYS A 4 2.96 30.06 -6.51
C LYS A 4 2.03 28.90 -6.88
N GLU A 5 1.66 28.80 -8.14
CA GLU A 5 0.76 27.77 -8.65
C GLU A 5 1.46 26.40 -8.69
N LYS A 6 2.72 26.37 -9.15
CA LYS A 6 3.58 25.16 -9.08
C LYS A 6 3.77 24.67 -7.65
N LEU A 7 4.12 25.58 -6.73
CA LEU A 7 4.32 25.23 -5.33
C LEU A 7 3.05 24.65 -4.69
N ASN A 8 1.87 25.16 -5.07
CA ASN A 8 0.62 24.61 -4.59
C ASN A 8 0.36 23.20 -5.16
N GLN A 9 0.68 22.93 -6.43
CA GLN A 9 0.57 21.59 -7.01
C GLN A 9 1.49 20.58 -6.33
N GLU A 10 2.76 20.96 -6.10
CA GLU A 10 3.71 20.12 -5.36
C GLU A 10 3.20 19.82 -3.95
N LEU A 11 2.64 20.82 -3.25
CA LEU A 11 2.08 20.62 -1.92
C LEU A 11 0.87 19.67 -1.93
N GLN A 12 -0.02 19.77 -2.92
CA GLN A 12 -1.14 18.82 -3.04
C GLN A 12 -0.65 17.41 -3.32
N TRP A 13 0.36 17.25 -4.18
CA TRP A 13 0.97 15.95 -4.45
C TRP A 13 1.62 15.35 -3.20
N VAL A 14 2.36 16.14 -2.41
CA VAL A 14 2.96 15.65 -1.15
C VAL A 14 1.87 15.18 -0.18
N LYS A 15 0.79 15.96 -0.01
CA LYS A 15 -0.35 15.58 0.84
C LYS A 15 -1.01 14.29 0.36
N TYR A 16 -1.22 14.17 -0.95
CA TYR A 16 -1.75 12.97 -1.56
C TYR A 16 -0.84 11.76 -1.28
N ARG A 17 0.46 11.91 -1.52
CA ARG A 17 1.44 10.84 -1.31
C ARG A 17 1.50 10.40 0.15
N MET A 18 1.44 11.32 1.11
CA MET A 18 1.35 10.98 2.53
C MET A 18 0.10 10.13 2.83
N HIS A 19 -1.06 10.53 2.30
CA HIS A 19 -2.29 9.76 2.49
C HIS A 19 -2.19 8.34 1.92
N ILE A 20 -1.59 8.18 0.73
CA ILE A 20 -1.39 6.86 0.13
C ILE A 20 -0.42 6.00 0.95
N LEU A 21 0.65 6.60 1.48
CA LEU A 21 1.58 5.90 2.37
C LEU A 21 0.89 5.39 3.65
N ASP A 22 -0.01 6.16 4.25
CA ASP A 22 -0.81 5.71 5.40
C ASP A 22 -1.69 4.49 5.06
N ILE A 23 -2.25 4.45 3.84
CA ILE A 23 -3.04 3.31 3.36
C ILE A 23 -2.14 2.09 3.15
N MET A 24 -0.97 2.29 2.53
CA MET A 24 0.01 1.22 2.31
C MET A 24 0.49 0.62 3.64
N GLU A 25 0.78 1.45 4.64
CA GLU A 25 1.19 0.99 5.97
C GLU A 25 0.14 0.07 6.61
N LYS A 26 -1.14 0.46 6.56
CA LYS A 26 -2.23 -0.38 7.09
C LYS A 26 -2.31 -1.74 6.40
N LYS A 27 -2.12 -1.78 5.08
CA LYS A 27 -2.10 -3.04 4.30
C LYS A 27 -0.89 -3.90 4.65
N LEU A 28 0.29 -3.31 4.80
CA LEU A 28 1.51 -4.00 5.21
C LEU A 28 1.39 -4.57 6.64
N LEU A 29 0.78 -3.83 7.55
CA LEU A 29 0.49 -4.31 8.90
C LEU A 29 -0.46 -5.51 8.88
N LEU A 30 -1.51 -5.46 8.04
CA LEU A 30 -2.43 -6.58 7.86
C LEU A 30 -1.72 -7.83 7.30
N MET A 31 -0.85 -7.66 6.30
CA MET A 31 -0.03 -8.75 5.76
C MET A 31 0.86 -9.38 6.83
N ARG A 32 1.50 -8.54 7.65
CA ARG A 32 2.34 -9.01 8.77
C ARG A 32 1.52 -9.84 9.76
N ASN A 33 0.32 -9.39 10.12
CA ASN A 33 -0.55 -10.10 11.06
C ASN A 33 -0.97 -11.47 10.49
N MET A 34 -1.39 -11.53 9.22
CA MET A 34 -1.71 -12.80 8.53
C MET A 34 -0.51 -13.76 8.51
N ALA A 35 0.69 -13.25 8.25
CA ALA A 35 1.92 -14.06 8.26
C ALA A 35 2.35 -14.50 9.67
N GLN A 36 1.85 -13.86 10.73
CA GLN A 36 2.05 -14.30 12.10
C GLN A 36 1.02 -15.36 12.51
N GLU A 37 -0.22 -15.28 12.01
CA GLU A 37 -1.27 -16.28 12.25
C GLU A 37 -0.86 -17.67 11.75
N THR A 38 -0.18 -17.76 10.59
CA THR A 38 0.33 -19.04 10.06
C THR A 38 1.38 -19.72 10.94
N LYS A 39 2.00 -18.99 11.88
CA LYS A 39 2.94 -19.55 12.85
C LYS A 39 2.24 -20.24 14.02
N ILE A 40 0.93 -20.05 14.18
CA ILE A 40 0.13 -20.70 15.21
C ILE A 40 -0.18 -22.13 14.73
N PRO A 41 0.19 -23.17 15.51
CA PRO A 41 -0.11 -24.55 15.18
C PRO A 41 -1.64 -24.77 15.07
N GLY A 42 -2.08 -25.50 14.06
CA GLY A 42 -3.50 -25.85 13.88
C GLY A 42 -4.07 -25.48 12.51
N HIS A 43 -3.35 -24.68 11.72
CA HIS A 43 -3.75 -24.40 10.34
C HIS A 43 -3.51 -25.60 9.43
N ASN A 44 -4.51 -25.93 8.62
CA ASN A 44 -4.36 -26.90 7.53
C ASN A 44 -3.80 -26.23 6.27
N GLU A 45 -3.40 -27.04 5.29
CA GLU A 45 -2.79 -26.57 4.05
C GLU A 45 -3.68 -25.60 3.25
N ALA A 46 -4.99 -25.84 3.23
CA ALA A 46 -5.94 -24.98 2.52
C ALA A 46 -6.09 -23.60 3.18
N GLU A 47 -6.05 -23.53 4.51
CA GLU A 47 -6.05 -22.27 5.26
C GLU A 47 -4.77 -21.47 5.02
N ILE A 48 -3.61 -22.15 4.97
CA ILE A 48 -2.33 -21.51 4.64
C ILE A 48 -2.34 -20.98 3.21
N GLU A 49 -2.87 -21.75 2.25
CA GLU A 49 -2.99 -21.32 0.86
C GLU A 49 -3.89 -20.09 0.73
N GLU A 50 -5.02 -20.06 1.43
CA GLU A 50 -5.92 -18.91 1.43
C GLU A 50 -5.28 -17.65 2.05
N LEU A 51 -4.52 -17.80 3.13
CA LEU A 51 -3.74 -16.70 3.70
C LEU A 51 -2.69 -16.18 2.71
N ASN A 52 -1.99 -17.06 2.01
CA ASN A 52 -1.04 -16.68 0.97
C ASN A 52 -1.71 -15.93 -0.19
N ARG A 53 -2.91 -16.38 -0.64
CA ARG A 53 -3.69 -15.66 -1.65
C ARG A 53 -4.04 -14.24 -1.21
N LYS A 54 -4.50 -14.06 0.03
CA LYS A 54 -4.82 -12.74 0.60
C LYS A 54 -3.59 -11.84 0.71
N ILE A 55 -2.47 -12.37 1.20
CA ILE A 55 -1.21 -11.64 1.31
C ILE A 55 -0.73 -11.17 -0.07
N ASN A 56 -0.76 -12.05 -1.08
CA ASN A 56 -0.36 -11.70 -2.45
C ASN A 56 -1.28 -10.65 -3.07
N ASN A 57 -2.59 -10.73 -2.81
CA ASN A 57 -3.52 -9.71 -3.26
C ASN A 57 -3.22 -8.33 -2.62
N LEU A 58 -2.96 -8.28 -1.31
CA LEU A 58 -2.54 -7.06 -0.61
C LEU A 58 -1.22 -6.51 -1.16
N ALA A 59 -0.24 -7.37 -1.44
CA ALA A 59 1.02 -6.97 -2.05
C ALA A 59 0.81 -6.30 -3.42
N GLY A 60 -0.06 -6.86 -4.26
CA GLY A 60 -0.46 -6.26 -5.53
C GLY A 60 -1.09 -4.88 -5.38
N GLN A 61 -1.98 -4.71 -4.40
CA GLN A 61 -2.60 -3.41 -4.11
C GLN A 61 -1.58 -2.38 -3.61
N VAL A 62 -0.68 -2.75 -2.71
CA VAL A 62 0.39 -1.87 -2.21
C VAL A 62 1.27 -1.39 -3.35
N LYS A 63 1.66 -2.30 -4.25
CA LYS A 63 2.46 -1.95 -5.43
C LYS A 63 1.72 -0.98 -6.35
N ALA A 64 0.45 -1.24 -6.66
CA ALA A 64 -0.35 -0.36 -7.51
C ALA A 64 -0.48 1.06 -6.92
N LEU A 65 -0.71 1.18 -5.61
CA LEU A 65 -0.78 2.46 -4.90
C LEU A 65 0.57 3.20 -4.92
N ASP A 66 1.67 2.47 -4.72
CA ASP A 66 3.01 3.06 -4.78
C ASP A 66 3.34 3.59 -6.18
N ASP A 67 3.05 2.79 -7.22
CA ASP A 67 3.29 3.14 -8.62
C ASP A 67 2.41 4.33 -9.06
N GLU A 68 1.15 4.39 -8.61
CA GLU A 68 0.23 5.47 -8.91
C GLU A 68 0.65 6.78 -8.23
N SER A 69 0.88 6.75 -6.92
CA SER A 69 1.17 7.96 -6.14
C SER A 69 2.53 8.60 -6.44
N LYS A 70 3.45 7.86 -7.06
CA LYS A 70 4.72 8.40 -7.58
C LYS A 70 4.59 9.18 -8.88
N LYS A 71 3.50 9.01 -9.62
CA LYS A 71 3.27 9.79 -10.85
C LYS A 71 2.83 11.19 -10.46
N ILE A 72 3.72 12.15 -10.69
CA ILE A 72 3.34 13.56 -10.76
C ILE A 72 2.80 13.76 -12.18
N ASP A 73 1.48 13.84 -12.33
CA ASP A 73 0.92 14.39 -13.56
C ASP A 73 1.30 15.88 -13.61
N GLY A 74 2.41 16.22 -14.28
CA GLY A 74 2.77 17.61 -14.55
C GLY A 74 4.24 18.05 -14.49
N VAL A 75 5.24 17.17 -14.62
CA VAL A 75 6.63 17.58 -14.95
C VAL A 75 7.08 16.94 -16.26
#